data_AF-A0AAV2J080-F1
#
_entry.id   AF-A0AAV2J080-F1
#
_cell.length_a   1.000
_cell.length_b   1.000
_cell.length_c   1.000
_cell.angle_alpha   90.00
_cell.angle_beta   90.00
_cell.angle_gamma   90.00
#
_symmetry.space_group_name_H-M   'P 1'
#
loop_
_entity.id
_entity.type
_entity.pdbx_description
1 polymer ?
#
loop_
_entity_poly.entity_id
_entity_poly.type
_entity_poly.pdbx_seq_one_letter_code
_entity_poly.pdbx_strand_id
1 'polypeptide(L)'
;MVFDFEAFVEEPSLEELNKCKKKDLIAIAVHFNILYSKQSRKDEIRALLVDGLVELGLLSQPVASEGTDESIVPAGTPKREEKPGPSDGSPPGTKRAGAGVDEPPNPQFTLPRYDPHSPPTSPRSLDAARRAVRLARIKMEAEQKERDRSAELEFQVRKLEIEADKDVKLRRLELEAEGRLPPSPTPGPGSTAQAAAHSPSVHGGALDGETLSAKYTGPYVVNEKLSDTDYIINTPDRRRKTRVCHINMLKQYHSPRYTAHDGAPPSVCLRSDCG
;
A
#
# COMPACT_ATOMS: atom_id res chain seq x y z
N MET A 1 -46.95 -16.17 -19.88
CA MET A 1 -46.17 -16.30 -21.13
C MET A 1 -45.29 -17.52 -20.96
N VAL A 2 -45.43 -18.48 -21.87
CA VAL A 2 -44.48 -19.59 -22.01
C VAL A 2 -43.33 -19.04 -22.85
N PHE A 3 -42.09 -19.30 -22.46
CA PHE A 3 -40.96 -19.05 -23.35
C PHE A 3 -40.92 -20.20 -24.35
N ASP A 4 -41.02 -19.87 -25.64
CA ASP A 4 -40.86 -20.86 -26.69
C ASP A 4 -39.38 -20.96 -27.07
N PHE A 5 -38.86 -22.18 -27.00
CA PHE A 5 -37.45 -22.45 -27.26
C PHE A 5 -37.17 -22.52 -28.76
N GLU A 6 -38.13 -22.99 -29.56
CA GLU A 6 -37.95 -23.21 -30.99
C GLU A 6 -37.88 -21.87 -31.74
N ALA A 7 -38.81 -20.95 -31.46
CA ALA A 7 -38.81 -19.59 -32.01
C ALA A 7 -37.52 -18.80 -31.69
N PHE A 8 -36.94 -18.99 -30.49
CA PHE A 8 -35.68 -18.32 -30.10
C PHE A 8 -34.46 -18.86 -30.85
N VAL A 9 -34.51 -20.10 -31.34
CA VAL A 9 -33.43 -20.67 -32.18
C VAL A 9 -33.51 -20.12 -33.61
N GLU A 10 -34.71 -19.78 -34.10
CA GLU A 10 -34.91 -19.13 -35.40
C GLU A 10 -34.53 -17.63 -35.37
N GLU A 11 -34.98 -16.88 -34.35
CA GLU A 11 -34.65 -15.45 -34.16
C GLU A 11 -34.09 -15.19 -32.74
N PRO A 12 -32.76 -15.31 -32.51
CA PRO A 12 -32.15 -15.13 -31.20
C PRO A 12 -32.16 -13.66 -30.75
N SER A 13 -33.21 -13.25 -30.04
CA SER A 13 -33.39 -11.85 -29.60
C SER A 13 -32.84 -11.55 -28.19
N LEU A 14 -32.15 -10.41 -28.06
CA LEU A 14 -31.61 -9.96 -26.76
C LEU A 14 -32.73 -9.68 -25.72
N GLU A 15 -33.91 -9.30 -26.17
CA GLU A 15 -35.05 -9.03 -25.29
C GLU A 15 -35.66 -10.28 -24.66
N GLU A 16 -35.71 -11.40 -25.39
CA GLU A 16 -36.28 -12.65 -24.88
C GLU A 16 -35.35 -13.33 -23.90
N LEU A 17 -34.04 -13.29 -24.15
CA LEU A 17 -33.02 -13.75 -23.19
C LEU A 17 -33.15 -13.05 -21.82
N ASN A 18 -33.56 -11.78 -21.83
CA ASN A 18 -33.86 -11.01 -20.62
C ASN A 18 -35.17 -11.42 -19.91
N LYS A 19 -36.11 -12.05 -20.61
CA LYS A 19 -37.40 -12.56 -20.09
C LYS A 19 -37.32 -14.04 -19.65
N CYS A 20 -36.36 -14.82 -20.18
CA CYS A 20 -36.11 -16.24 -19.88
C CYS A 20 -35.83 -16.56 -18.39
N LYS A 21 -36.26 -17.74 -17.93
CA LYS A 21 -35.92 -18.31 -16.61
C LYS A 21 -34.58 -19.04 -16.65
N LYS A 22 -33.99 -19.36 -15.49
CA LYS A 22 -32.69 -20.07 -15.40
C LYS A 22 -32.68 -21.43 -16.13
N LYS A 23 -33.81 -22.14 -16.16
CA LYS A 23 -33.94 -23.43 -16.89
C LYS A 23 -33.80 -23.22 -18.40
N ASP A 24 -34.52 -22.23 -18.91
CA ASP A 24 -34.60 -21.88 -20.33
C ASP A 24 -33.22 -21.42 -20.84
N LEU A 25 -32.54 -20.55 -20.07
CA LEU A 25 -31.15 -20.13 -20.32
C LEU A 25 -30.17 -21.31 -20.36
N ILE A 26 -30.35 -22.31 -19.48
CA ILE A 26 -29.52 -23.51 -19.49
C ILE A 26 -29.79 -24.35 -20.75
N ALA A 27 -31.03 -24.45 -21.21
CA ALA A 27 -31.36 -25.15 -22.47
C ALA A 27 -30.73 -24.44 -23.68
N ILE A 28 -30.81 -23.10 -23.74
CA ILE A 28 -30.14 -22.27 -24.74
C ILE A 28 -28.62 -22.49 -24.72
N ALA A 29 -27.99 -22.46 -23.53
CA ALA A 29 -26.55 -22.66 -23.42
C ALA A 29 -26.09 -24.05 -23.88
N VAL A 30 -26.88 -25.10 -23.60
CA VAL A 30 -26.62 -26.45 -24.12
C VAL A 30 -26.77 -26.50 -25.65
N HIS A 31 -27.77 -25.83 -26.23
CA HIS A 31 -28.02 -25.83 -27.67
C HIS A 31 -26.93 -25.12 -28.48
N PHE A 32 -26.55 -23.91 -28.07
CA PHE A 32 -25.46 -23.15 -28.69
C PHE A 32 -24.07 -23.60 -28.20
N ASN A 33 -23.99 -24.66 -27.40
CA ASN A 33 -22.78 -25.23 -26.81
C ASN A 33 -21.89 -24.21 -26.06
N ILE A 34 -22.53 -23.21 -25.45
CA ILE A 34 -21.89 -22.15 -24.66
C ILE A 34 -21.60 -22.71 -23.27
N LEU A 35 -20.34 -22.67 -22.84
CA LEU A 35 -19.92 -23.21 -21.55
C LEU A 35 -20.44 -22.37 -20.38
N TYR A 36 -21.11 -23.01 -19.42
CA TYR A 36 -21.66 -22.36 -18.22
C TYR A 36 -21.40 -23.18 -16.95
N SER A 37 -21.28 -22.50 -15.81
CA SER A 37 -21.25 -23.17 -14.50
C SER A 37 -22.67 -23.43 -14.00
N LYS A 38 -22.96 -24.65 -13.52
CA LYS A 38 -24.26 -25.02 -12.94
C LYS A 38 -24.62 -24.15 -11.71
N GLN A 39 -23.60 -23.66 -11.01
CA GLN A 39 -23.76 -22.81 -9.81
C GLN A 39 -23.96 -21.33 -10.15
N SER A 40 -23.63 -20.88 -11.37
CA SER A 40 -23.71 -19.48 -11.76
C SER A 40 -25.09 -18.86 -11.59
N ARG A 41 -25.13 -17.55 -11.31
CA ARG A 41 -26.39 -16.80 -11.20
C ARG A 41 -27.07 -16.71 -12.57
N LYS A 42 -28.38 -16.45 -12.56
CA LYS A 42 -29.17 -16.29 -13.79
C LYS A 42 -28.55 -15.25 -14.73
N ASP A 43 -28.06 -14.15 -14.16
CA ASP A 43 -27.54 -13.01 -14.93
C ASP A 43 -26.10 -13.24 -15.43
N GLU A 44 -25.30 -14.07 -14.76
CA GLU A 44 -24.01 -14.56 -15.26
C GLU A 44 -24.20 -15.48 -16.48
N ILE A 45 -25.17 -16.41 -16.41
CA ILE A 45 -25.51 -17.29 -17.54
C ILE A 45 -26.07 -16.45 -18.71
N ARG A 46 -26.83 -15.38 -18.43
CA ARG A 46 -27.27 -14.43 -19.48
C ARG A 46 -26.10 -13.72 -20.14
N ALA A 47 -25.14 -13.20 -19.37
CA ALA A 47 -23.98 -12.50 -19.93
C ALA A 47 -23.19 -13.42 -20.88
N LEU A 48 -22.83 -14.62 -20.43
CA LEU A 48 -22.14 -15.63 -21.25
C LEU A 48 -22.93 -16.02 -22.51
N LEU A 49 -24.26 -16.01 -22.45
CA LEU A 49 -25.12 -16.24 -23.61
C LEU A 49 -25.15 -15.04 -24.57
N VAL A 50 -25.17 -13.81 -24.08
CA VAL A 50 -25.05 -12.61 -24.94
C VAL A 50 -23.71 -12.64 -25.65
N ASP A 51 -22.61 -12.84 -24.91
CA ASP A 51 -21.26 -12.85 -25.46
C ASP A 51 -21.09 -13.98 -26.49
N GLY A 52 -21.50 -15.21 -26.15
CA GLY A 52 -21.42 -16.35 -27.07
C GLY A 52 -22.34 -16.25 -28.29
N LEU A 53 -23.52 -15.63 -28.18
CA LEU A 53 -24.40 -15.38 -29.34
C LEU A 53 -23.88 -14.24 -30.24
N VAL A 54 -23.15 -13.27 -29.67
CA VAL A 54 -22.40 -12.26 -30.44
C VAL A 54 -21.22 -12.92 -31.18
N GLU A 55 -20.44 -13.78 -30.51
CA GLU A 55 -19.32 -14.52 -31.13
C GLU A 55 -19.78 -15.46 -32.26
N LEU A 56 -20.96 -16.08 -32.11
CA LEU A 56 -21.60 -16.89 -33.16
C LEU A 56 -22.24 -16.07 -34.28
N GLY A 57 -22.14 -14.73 -34.24
CA GLY A 57 -22.66 -13.83 -35.28
C GLY A 57 -24.19 -13.70 -35.32
N LEU A 58 -24.87 -14.16 -34.28
CA LEU A 58 -26.33 -14.17 -34.17
C LEU A 58 -26.89 -12.88 -33.53
N LEU A 59 -26.05 -12.11 -32.83
CA LEU A 59 -26.37 -10.80 -32.28
C LEU A 59 -25.43 -9.73 -32.86
N SER A 60 -25.95 -8.84 -33.70
CA SER A 60 -25.19 -7.70 -34.21
C SER A 60 -24.91 -6.69 -33.10
N GLN A 61 -23.63 -6.50 -32.74
CA GLN A 61 -23.21 -5.33 -31.99
C GLN A 61 -23.45 -4.05 -32.82
N PRO A 62 -23.97 -2.95 -32.22
CA PRO A 62 -23.91 -1.65 -32.86
C PRO A 62 -22.44 -1.20 -32.92
N VAL A 63 -21.89 -1.22 -34.13
CA VAL A 63 -20.52 -0.75 -34.43
C VAL A 63 -20.37 0.74 -34.08
N ALA A 64 -19.69 1.02 -32.97
CA ALA A 64 -19.30 2.37 -32.58
C ALA A 64 -17.87 2.65 -33.11
N SER A 65 -17.76 2.98 -34.39
CA SER A 65 -16.51 3.43 -35.03
C SER A 65 -16.59 4.91 -35.42
N GLU A 66 -15.85 5.71 -34.66
CA GLU A 66 -15.20 7.00 -34.96
C GLU A 66 -15.68 7.94 -36.10
N GLY A 67 -15.79 9.24 -35.75
CA GLY A 67 -15.07 10.30 -36.48
C GLY A 67 -15.86 11.35 -37.27
N THR A 68 -15.34 12.60 -37.24
CA THR A 68 -15.73 13.83 -38.00
C THR A 68 -17.13 14.41 -37.68
N ASP A 69 -17.29 15.57 -37.03
CA ASP A 69 -16.84 16.97 -37.30
C ASP A 69 -17.81 17.74 -38.23
N GLU A 70 -18.59 18.68 -37.67
CA GLU A 70 -18.49 20.11 -38.02
C GLU A 70 -19.34 21.03 -37.10
N SER A 71 -18.81 22.23 -36.91
CA SER A 71 -19.26 23.36 -36.10
C SER A 71 -20.60 23.99 -36.53
N ILE A 72 -21.37 24.56 -35.57
CA ILE A 72 -22.23 25.75 -35.80
C ILE A 72 -22.39 26.59 -34.51
N VAL A 73 -21.49 27.58 -34.42
CA VAL A 73 -21.57 28.98 -33.89
C VAL A 73 -22.31 29.41 -32.59
N PRO A 74 -21.81 30.46 -31.90
CA PRO A 74 -22.35 31.02 -30.63
C PRO A 74 -23.16 32.32 -30.81
N ALA A 75 -23.84 32.80 -29.74
CA ALA A 75 -23.92 34.23 -29.32
C ALA A 75 -24.94 34.50 -28.20
N GLY A 76 -24.72 35.59 -27.43
CA GLY A 76 -25.82 36.50 -27.04
C GLY A 76 -26.31 36.53 -25.58
N THR A 77 -25.66 37.34 -24.74
CA THR A 77 -26.37 38.06 -23.65
C THR A 77 -26.97 39.36 -24.22
N PRO A 78 -28.14 39.82 -23.72
CA PRO A 78 -28.11 40.89 -22.71
C PRO A 78 -29.27 40.91 -21.66
N LYS A 79 -28.98 41.49 -20.48
CA LYS A 79 -29.66 42.63 -19.79
C LYS A 79 -31.22 42.68 -19.83
N ARG A 80 -31.98 43.02 -18.77
CA ARG A 80 -31.86 44.26 -17.94
C ARG A 80 -32.93 44.35 -16.81
N GLU A 81 -32.52 44.74 -15.59
CA GLU A 81 -33.25 45.52 -14.51
C GLU A 81 -34.64 45.03 -13.97
N GLU A 82 -35.18 45.43 -12.80
CA GLU A 82 -34.73 46.37 -11.74
C GLU A 82 -35.20 45.99 -10.30
N LYS A 83 -34.76 46.78 -9.31
CA LYS A 83 -35.08 46.80 -7.86
C LYS A 83 -36.46 47.50 -7.59
N PRO A 84 -37.05 47.60 -6.35
CA PRO A 84 -36.37 47.82 -5.05
C PRO A 84 -36.99 47.19 -3.77
N GLY A 85 -36.34 47.43 -2.62
CA GLY A 85 -36.94 47.31 -1.27
C GLY A 85 -37.68 48.59 -0.84
N PRO A 86 -38.15 48.70 0.42
CA PRO A 86 -37.22 49.07 1.51
C PRO A 86 -37.53 48.47 2.92
N SER A 87 -36.55 48.67 3.82
CA SER A 87 -36.54 49.09 5.26
C SER A 87 -37.82 48.97 6.15
N ASP A 88 -37.79 48.98 7.50
CA ASP A 88 -36.83 49.42 8.55
C ASP A 88 -37.05 48.62 9.87
N GLY A 89 -36.18 48.80 10.88
CA GLY A 89 -36.65 48.82 12.29
C GLY A 89 -36.04 47.82 13.32
N SER A 90 -35.17 48.35 14.19
CA SER A 90 -34.91 47.94 15.58
C SER A 90 -34.77 49.25 16.40
N PRO A 91 -34.65 49.27 17.77
CA PRO A 91 -34.76 48.24 18.82
C PRO A 91 -36.00 48.59 19.71
N PRO A 92 -36.01 48.84 21.05
CA PRO A 92 -35.25 48.31 22.22
C PRO A 92 -36.09 47.90 23.47
N GLY A 93 -35.44 47.29 24.48
CA GLY A 93 -35.52 47.80 25.86
C GLY A 93 -36.06 46.94 27.02
N THR A 94 -35.14 46.52 27.92
CA THR A 94 -35.37 46.18 29.37
C THR A 94 -36.15 44.87 29.68
N LYS A 95 -35.94 44.14 30.79
CA LYS A 95 -35.39 44.46 32.14
C LYS A 95 -34.37 43.41 32.67
N ARG A 96 -33.84 43.69 33.88
CA ARG A 96 -32.68 43.08 34.55
C ARG A 96 -33.08 42.45 35.91
N ALA A 97 -32.67 41.21 36.19
CA ALA A 97 -32.47 40.51 37.49
C ALA A 97 -32.53 38.98 37.25
N GLY A 98 -31.74 38.07 37.85
CA GLY A 98 -30.58 38.22 38.74
C GLY A 98 -30.73 37.46 40.08
N ALA A 99 -30.26 36.20 40.17
CA ALA A 99 -29.75 35.52 41.39
C ALA A 99 -29.48 34.00 41.17
N GLY A 100 -28.27 33.52 41.51
CA GLY A 100 -27.92 32.10 41.79
C GLY A 100 -27.96 31.10 40.62
N VAL A 101 -27.14 30.04 40.56
CA VAL A 101 -26.13 29.51 41.49
C VAL A 101 -24.98 28.91 40.66
N ASP A 102 -23.73 29.04 41.13
CA ASP A 102 -22.56 28.39 40.54
C ASP A 102 -22.58 26.86 40.74
N GLU A 103 -22.55 26.08 39.66
CA GLU A 103 -21.94 24.74 39.69
C GLU A 103 -21.52 24.28 38.28
N PRO A 104 -20.23 24.11 37.99
CA PRO A 104 -19.75 23.41 36.80
C PRO A 104 -19.30 21.99 37.14
N PRO A 105 -20.07 20.96 36.77
CA PRO A 105 -19.45 19.66 36.50
C PRO A 105 -19.91 19.05 35.18
N ASN A 106 -18.91 18.63 34.41
CA ASN A 106 -18.97 17.49 33.49
C ASN A 106 -19.91 17.65 32.27
N PRO A 107 -19.37 17.96 31.07
CA PRO A 107 -20.08 17.74 29.81
C PRO A 107 -20.18 16.23 29.50
N GLN A 108 -20.94 15.51 30.34
CA GLN A 108 -21.49 14.23 29.96
C GLN A 108 -22.31 14.45 28.70
N PHE A 109 -22.17 13.52 27.75
CA PHE A 109 -22.71 13.61 26.39
C PHE A 109 -24.24 13.53 26.41
N THR A 110 -24.89 14.61 26.85
CA THR A 110 -26.33 14.74 26.86
C THR A 110 -26.80 15.01 25.44
N LEU A 111 -27.63 14.10 24.93
CA LEU A 111 -28.27 14.27 23.63
C LEU A 111 -28.99 15.63 23.60
N PRO A 112 -28.99 16.35 22.46
CA PRO A 112 -29.62 17.66 22.36
C PRO A 112 -31.02 17.65 22.97
N ARG A 113 -31.23 18.51 23.97
CA ARG A 113 -32.50 18.61 24.70
C ARG A 113 -33.60 18.91 23.69
N TYR A 114 -34.48 17.95 23.45
CA TYR A 114 -35.59 18.10 22.52
C TYR A 114 -36.51 19.22 23.01
N ASP A 115 -36.45 20.36 22.33
CA ASP A 115 -37.34 21.48 22.56
C ASP A 115 -38.56 21.34 21.63
N PRO A 116 -39.77 21.08 22.16
CA PRO A 116 -40.97 20.86 21.36
C PRO A 116 -41.43 22.10 20.58
N HIS A 117 -40.80 23.27 20.78
CA HIS A 117 -41.04 24.49 20.01
C HIS A 117 -40.02 24.73 18.89
N SER A 118 -39.04 23.84 18.72
CA SER A 118 -38.18 23.86 17.52
C SER A 118 -39.03 23.58 16.27
N PRO A 119 -38.99 24.41 15.22
CA PRO A 119 -39.72 24.14 13.99
C PRO A 119 -39.25 22.78 13.42
N PRO A 120 -40.17 21.88 13.02
CA PRO A 120 -39.77 20.58 12.50
C PRO A 120 -38.89 20.78 11.27
N THR A 121 -37.64 20.34 11.34
CA THR A 121 -36.74 20.33 10.19
C THR A 121 -37.43 19.52 9.10
N SER A 122 -37.80 20.20 8.00
CA SER A 122 -38.66 19.62 6.97
C SER A 122 -38.10 18.25 6.56
N PRO A 123 -38.90 17.17 6.48
CA PRO A 123 -38.38 15.83 6.23
C PRO A 123 -37.54 15.74 4.94
N ARG A 124 -37.83 16.59 3.93
CA ARG A 124 -37.02 16.73 2.71
C ARG A 124 -35.57 17.17 2.99
N SER A 125 -35.33 17.98 4.03
CA SER A 125 -34.00 18.44 4.46
C SER A 125 -33.21 17.32 5.15
N LEU A 126 -33.84 16.54 6.03
CA LEU A 126 -33.21 15.37 6.67
C LEU A 126 -32.84 14.30 5.64
N ASP A 127 -33.71 14.03 4.66
CA ASP A 127 -33.40 13.10 3.58
C ASP A 127 -32.31 13.62 2.63
N ALA A 128 -32.26 14.93 2.37
CA ALA A 128 -31.15 15.55 1.64
C ALA A 128 -29.82 15.38 2.38
N ALA A 129 -29.79 15.63 3.70
CA ALA A 129 -28.61 15.42 4.53
C ALA A 129 -28.16 13.94 4.55
N ARG A 130 -29.09 12.99 4.70
CA ARG A 130 -28.80 11.54 4.63
C ARG A 130 -28.22 11.12 3.27
N ARG A 131 -28.75 11.66 2.16
CA ARG A 131 -28.21 11.44 0.81
C ARG A 131 -26.82 12.03 0.66
N ALA A 132 -26.59 13.26 1.14
CA ALA A 132 -25.29 13.91 1.11
C ALA A 132 -24.23 13.12 1.89
N VAL A 133 -24.53 12.65 3.11
CA VAL A 133 -23.63 11.79 3.91
C VAL A 133 -23.30 10.48 3.19
N ARG A 134 -24.29 9.84 2.56
CA ARG A 134 -24.05 8.62 1.77
C ARG A 134 -23.12 8.88 0.57
N LEU A 135 -23.35 9.97 -0.18
CA LEU A 135 -22.52 10.35 -1.32
C LEU A 135 -21.11 10.73 -0.89
N ALA A 136 -20.96 11.49 0.20
CA ALA A 136 -19.66 11.85 0.77
C ALA A 136 -18.87 10.61 1.21
N ARG A 137 -19.52 9.64 1.88
CA ARG A 137 -18.88 8.37 2.26
C ARG A 137 -18.40 7.58 1.04
N ILE A 138 -19.26 7.41 0.03
CA ILE A 138 -18.90 6.69 -1.21
C ILE A 138 -17.72 7.38 -1.91
N LYS A 139 -17.71 8.72 -1.96
CA LYS A 139 -16.59 9.48 -2.55
C LYS A 139 -15.29 9.30 -1.79
N MET A 140 -15.30 9.45 -0.46
CA MET A 140 -14.09 9.26 0.36
C MET A 140 -13.56 7.82 0.28
N GLU A 141 -14.44 6.82 0.22
CA GLU A 141 -14.05 5.41 0.08
C GLU A 141 -13.41 5.13 -1.30
N ALA A 142 -13.97 5.69 -2.38
CA ALA A 142 -13.37 5.61 -3.71
C ALA A 142 -12.02 6.33 -3.77
N GLU A 143 -11.95 7.57 -3.27
CA GLU A 143 -10.74 8.40 -3.28
C GLU A 143 -9.63 7.82 -2.40
N GLN A 144 -9.96 7.19 -1.26
CA GLN A 144 -8.98 6.46 -0.45
C GLN A 144 -8.46 5.23 -1.19
N LYS A 145 -9.33 4.45 -1.84
CA LYS A 145 -8.91 3.29 -2.63
C LYS A 145 -8.05 3.67 -3.84
N GLU A 146 -8.31 4.83 -4.45
CA GLU A 146 -7.45 5.41 -5.48
C GLU A 146 -6.10 5.84 -4.91
N ARG A 147 -6.07 6.50 -3.74
CA ARG A 147 -4.81 6.82 -3.03
C ARG A 147 -4.00 5.57 -2.73
N ASP A 148 -4.62 4.55 -2.14
CA ASP A 148 -3.96 3.29 -1.77
C ASP A 148 -3.34 2.63 -3.00
N ARG A 149 -4.09 2.54 -4.11
CA ARG A 149 -3.58 2.04 -5.39
C ARG A 149 -2.46 2.90 -5.97
N SER A 150 -2.56 4.24 -5.87
CA SER A 150 -1.49 5.13 -6.34
C SER A 150 -0.22 5.01 -5.49
N ALA A 151 -0.35 4.82 -4.18
CA ALA A 151 0.76 4.65 -3.25
C ALA A 151 1.46 3.29 -3.44
N GLU A 152 0.70 2.24 -3.76
CA GLU A 152 1.26 0.93 -4.15
C GLU A 152 2.07 1.01 -5.45
N LEU A 153 1.55 1.70 -6.47
CA LEU A 153 2.28 1.96 -7.72
C LEU A 153 3.50 2.86 -7.49
N GLU A 154 3.39 3.91 -6.68
CA GLU A 154 4.50 4.79 -6.30
C GLU A 154 5.61 4.01 -5.57
N PHE A 155 5.24 3.11 -4.66
CA PHE A 155 6.19 2.22 -3.99
C PHE A 155 6.90 1.28 -4.98
N GLN A 156 6.18 0.74 -5.97
CA GLN A 156 6.76 -0.09 -7.02
C GLN A 156 7.73 0.70 -7.91
N VAL A 157 7.37 1.93 -8.31
CA VAL A 157 8.25 2.83 -9.07
C VAL A 157 9.52 3.15 -8.28
N ARG A 158 9.39 3.60 -7.02
CA ARG A 158 10.55 3.90 -6.16
C ARG A 158 11.46 2.68 -5.96
N LYS A 159 10.90 1.48 -5.88
CA LYS A 159 11.70 0.24 -5.81
C LYS A 159 12.55 0.08 -7.07
N LEU A 160 11.94 0.24 -8.26
CA LEU A 160 12.62 0.12 -9.55
C LEU A 160 13.65 1.23 -9.78
N GLU A 161 13.37 2.46 -9.36
CA GLU A 161 14.33 3.58 -9.38
C GLU A 161 15.55 3.28 -8.51
N ILE A 162 15.34 2.85 -7.26
CA ILE A 162 16.42 2.48 -6.32
C ILE A 162 17.22 1.27 -6.83
N GLU A 163 16.60 0.36 -7.57
CA GLU A 163 17.26 -0.78 -8.22
C GLU A 163 18.15 -0.32 -9.38
N ALA A 164 17.62 0.50 -10.29
CA ALA A 164 18.38 1.10 -11.39
C ALA A 164 19.54 2.00 -10.92
N ASP A 165 19.33 2.82 -9.88
CA ASP A 165 20.37 3.68 -9.30
C ASP A 165 21.52 2.87 -8.68
N LYS A 166 21.24 1.70 -8.09
CA LYS A 166 22.28 0.79 -7.60
C LYS A 166 23.10 0.23 -8.74
N ASP A 167 22.46 -0.23 -9.81
CA ASP A 167 23.14 -0.80 -10.99
C ASP A 167 24.01 0.24 -11.69
N VAL A 168 23.51 1.47 -11.87
CA VAL A 168 24.28 2.59 -12.42
C VAL A 168 25.47 2.92 -11.51
N LYS A 169 25.28 2.92 -10.19
CA LYS A 169 26.36 3.18 -9.23
C LYS A 169 27.42 2.08 -9.20
N LEU A 170 27.02 0.82 -9.35
CA LEU A 170 27.96 -0.32 -9.47
C LEU A 170 28.78 -0.19 -10.75
N ARG A 171 28.14 -0.05 -11.92
CA ARG A 171 28.84 0.13 -13.20
C ARG A 171 29.78 1.33 -13.21
N ARG A 172 29.41 2.43 -12.54
CA ARG A 172 30.29 3.59 -12.38
C ARG A 172 31.54 3.27 -11.56
N LEU A 173 31.40 2.51 -10.46
CA LEU A 173 32.52 2.10 -9.62
C LEU A 173 33.42 1.06 -10.31
N GLU A 174 32.85 0.16 -11.11
CA GLU A 174 33.59 -0.76 -11.98
C GLU A 174 34.46 0.02 -12.97
N LEU A 175 33.86 0.92 -13.77
CA LEU A 175 34.57 1.78 -14.71
C LEU A 175 35.66 2.65 -14.05
N GLU A 176 35.44 3.13 -12.82
CA GLU A 176 36.42 3.88 -12.03
C GLU A 176 37.57 2.99 -11.52
N ALA A 177 37.31 1.72 -11.22
CA ALA A 177 38.31 0.73 -10.84
C ALA A 177 39.15 0.25 -12.04
N GLU A 178 38.52 -0.08 -13.18
CA GLU A 178 39.21 -0.40 -14.43
C GLU A 178 40.06 0.79 -14.93
N GLY A 179 39.53 2.03 -14.81
CA GLY A 179 40.26 3.26 -15.13
C GLY A 179 41.45 3.56 -14.21
N ARG A 180 41.61 2.83 -13.10
CA ARG A 180 42.68 3.00 -12.11
C ARG A 180 43.75 1.89 -12.16
N LEU A 181 43.84 1.14 -13.26
CA LEU A 181 45.02 0.33 -13.53
C LEU A 181 46.25 1.23 -13.80
N PRO A 182 47.34 1.13 -13.01
CA PRO A 182 48.55 1.90 -13.28
C PRO A 182 49.21 1.42 -14.59
N PRO A 183 49.88 2.32 -15.35
CA PRO A 183 50.62 1.92 -16.53
C PRO A 183 51.69 0.87 -16.18
N SER A 184 51.79 -0.16 -17.01
CA SER A 184 52.64 -1.34 -16.77
C SER A 184 54.10 -0.96 -16.51
N PRO A 185 54.74 -1.50 -15.45
CA PRO A 185 56.18 -1.32 -15.25
C PRO A 185 56.95 -2.10 -16.32
N THR A 186 57.69 -1.39 -17.18
CA THR A 186 58.62 -2.01 -18.13
C THR A 186 59.84 -2.57 -17.38
N PRO A 187 60.35 -3.77 -17.75
CA PRO A 187 61.48 -4.37 -17.04
C PRO A 187 62.81 -3.75 -17.49
N GLY A 188 63.44 -2.99 -16.60
CA GLY A 188 64.83 -2.53 -16.71
C GLY A 188 65.71 -3.21 -15.65
N PRO A 189 66.85 -3.82 -15.99
CA PRO A 189 67.65 -4.58 -15.03
C PRO A 189 68.65 -3.71 -14.27
N GLY A 190 68.76 -3.98 -12.96
CA GLY A 190 69.97 -3.72 -12.16
C GLY A 190 70.13 -2.32 -11.53
N SER A 191 69.94 -2.26 -10.22
CA SER A 191 71.04 -1.86 -9.32
C SER A 191 70.76 -2.24 -7.86
N THR A 192 71.78 -2.80 -7.22
CA THR A 192 71.96 -2.91 -5.78
C THR A 192 71.68 -1.60 -5.02
N ALA A 193 71.01 -1.67 -3.85
CA ALA A 193 71.66 -1.47 -2.54
C ALA A 193 70.70 -1.33 -1.34
N GLN A 194 71.09 -1.99 -0.25
CA GLN A 194 70.99 -1.57 1.16
C GLN A 194 69.63 -1.49 1.90
N ALA A 195 69.73 -1.89 3.16
CA ALA A 195 68.68 -1.83 4.16
C ALA A 195 68.59 -0.44 4.80
N ALA A 196 67.40 -0.09 5.29
CA ALA A 196 67.21 0.97 6.28
C ALA A 196 66.08 0.56 7.24
N ALA A 197 66.45 0.14 8.45
CA ALA A 197 65.49 -0.11 9.52
C ALA A 197 64.95 1.24 10.05
N HIS A 198 63.64 1.43 10.03
CA HIS A 198 62.98 2.55 10.69
C HIS A 198 61.73 2.08 11.42
N SER A 199 61.88 1.81 12.71
CA SER A 199 60.76 1.70 13.65
C SER A 199 60.22 3.10 13.95
N PRO A 200 58.91 3.36 13.78
CA PRO A 200 58.29 4.52 14.39
C PRO A 200 57.74 4.12 15.77
N SER A 201 58.52 4.39 16.83
CA SER A 201 57.92 4.61 18.15
C SER A 201 57.30 6.01 18.13
N VAL A 202 55.98 6.08 18.13
CA VAL A 202 55.24 7.34 18.35
C VAL A 202 54.31 7.17 19.55
N HIS A 203 54.62 7.91 20.61
CA HIS A 203 53.69 8.14 21.69
C HIS A 203 52.55 9.00 21.15
N GLY A 204 51.29 8.60 21.37
CA GLY A 204 50.15 9.35 20.83
C GLY A 204 48.84 8.92 21.46
N GLY A 205 48.44 9.68 22.50
CA GLY A 205 47.07 9.87 22.96
C GLY A 205 46.12 8.66 23.03
N ALA A 206 45.68 8.34 24.24
CA ALA A 206 44.33 7.84 24.40
C ALA A 206 43.37 8.90 23.81
N LEU A 207 42.73 8.56 22.69
CA LEU A 207 41.61 9.30 22.14
C LEU A 207 40.36 8.47 22.40
N ASP A 208 39.65 8.85 23.45
CA ASP A 208 38.34 8.30 23.82
C ASP A 208 37.36 8.52 22.67
N GLY A 209 37.20 7.50 21.82
CA GLY A 209 36.59 7.68 20.49
C GLY A 209 36.05 6.41 19.82
N GLU A 210 35.97 5.27 20.51
CA GLU A 210 35.18 4.12 20.04
C GLU A 210 33.67 4.36 20.27
N THR A 211 33.10 5.38 19.64
CA THR A 211 31.73 5.83 19.94
C THR A 211 30.64 4.87 19.46
N LEU A 212 30.90 3.95 18.53
CA LEU A 212 29.90 2.99 18.01
C LEU A 212 30.47 1.59 17.63
N SER A 213 31.66 1.18 18.09
CA SER A 213 32.18 -0.15 17.74
C SER A 213 31.39 -1.27 18.45
N ALA A 214 30.88 -2.22 17.67
CA ALA A 214 30.15 -3.36 18.20
C ALA A 214 31.13 -4.33 18.88
N LYS A 215 31.25 -4.24 20.21
CA LYS A 215 32.07 -5.16 21.02
C LYS A 215 31.39 -6.53 21.08
N TYR A 216 32.17 -7.60 21.05
CA TYR A 216 31.66 -8.98 21.18
C TYR A 216 32.36 -9.67 22.36
N THR A 217 31.64 -10.52 23.08
CA THR A 217 32.16 -11.31 24.21
C THR A 217 31.98 -12.80 23.97
N GLY A 218 32.87 -13.58 24.61
CA GLY A 218 32.83 -15.04 24.74
C GLY A 218 33.00 -15.84 23.45
N PRO A 219 33.42 -17.11 23.57
CA PRO A 219 32.80 -18.21 22.85
C PRO A 219 31.64 -18.74 23.69
N TYR A 220 30.41 -18.57 23.22
CA TYR A 220 29.20 -19.10 23.86
C TYR A 220 28.60 -20.22 23.02
N VAL A 221 28.03 -21.23 23.66
CA VAL A 221 27.44 -22.39 22.97
C VAL A 221 25.99 -22.09 22.57
N VAL A 222 25.61 -22.44 21.34
CA VAL A 222 24.21 -22.46 20.90
C VAL A 222 23.55 -23.72 21.46
N ASN A 223 22.50 -23.56 22.27
CA ASN A 223 21.74 -24.69 22.81
C ASN A 223 20.65 -25.16 21.84
N GLU A 224 19.88 -24.22 21.28
CA GLU A 224 18.67 -24.51 20.50
C GLU A 224 18.38 -23.38 19.50
N LYS A 225 17.82 -23.73 18.34
CA LYS A 225 17.33 -22.79 17.33
C LYS A 225 15.82 -22.67 17.47
N LEU A 226 15.32 -21.47 17.83
CA LEU A 226 13.88 -21.20 17.98
C LEU A 226 13.22 -20.81 16.66
N SER A 227 13.96 -20.13 15.79
CA SER A 227 13.52 -19.62 14.48
C SER A 227 14.74 -19.55 13.55
N ASP A 228 14.54 -19.29 12.26
CA ASP A 228 15.64 -18.98 11.34
C ASP A 228 16.48 -17.78 11.80
N THR A 229 15.82 -16.84 12.47
CA THR A 229 16.39 -15.60 13.01
C THR A 229 16.90 -15.72 14.45
N ASP A 230 16.34 -16.61 15.29
CA ASP A 230 16.49 -16.53 16.75
C ASP A 230 16.98 -17.83 17.39
N TYR A 231 17.98 -17.69 18.27
CA TYR A 231 18.74 -18.80 18.86
C TYR A 231 18.86 -18.63 20.38
N ILE A 232 18.82 -19.74 21.13
CA ILE A 232 19.11 -19.77 22.57
C ILE A 232 20.61 -19.99 22.75
N ILE A 233 21.26 -19.00 23.37
CA ILE A 233 22.70 -19.00 23.64
C ILE A 233 22.95 -19.18 25.13
N ASN A 234 23.90 -20.05 25.48
CA ASN A 234 24.34 -20.31 26.86
C ASN A 234 25.40 -19.29 27.28
N THR A 235 25.05 -18.40 28.21
CA THR A 235 25.91 -17.34 28.76
C THR A 235 26.16 -17.55 30.25
N PRO A 236 27.05 -18.50 30.65
CA PRO A 236 27.28 -18.84 32.05
C PRO A 236 27.89 -17.68 32.87
N ASP A 237 28.60 -16.77 32.20
CA ASP A 237 29.19 -15.55 32.75
C ASP A 237 28.13 -14.51 33.20
N ARG A 238 26.89 -14.61 32.70
CA ARG A 238 25.81 -13.66 32.98
C ARG A 238 24.81 -14.23 33.99
N ARG A 239 24.18 -13.32 34.76
CA ARG A 239 23.12 -13.64 35.74
C ARG A 239 21.99 -14.51 35.18
N ARG A 240 21.67 -14.37 33.89
CA ARG A 240 20.84 -15.33 33.14
C ARG A 240 21.78 -16.25 32.36
N LYS A 241 21.79 -17.54 32.72
CA LYS A 241 22.63 -18.57 32.08
C LYS A 241 22.25 -18.85 30.63
N THR A 242 21.04 -18.49 30.21
CA THR A 242 20.62 -18.54 28.81
C THR A 242 19.95 -17.23 28.40
N ARG A 243 20.10 -16.85 27.13
CA ARG A 243 19.34 -15.75 26.50
C ARG A 243 18.97 -16.11 25.06
N VAL A 244 17.81 -15.62 24.61
CA VAL A 244 17.46 -15.61 23.18
C VAL A 244 18.22 -14.47 22.52
N CYS A 245 18.81 -14.73 21.36
CA CYS A 245 19.53 -13.77 20.55
C CYS A 245 19.19 -13.93 19.07
N HIS A 246 18.90 -12.80 18.43
CA HIS A 246 18.74 -12.72 16.99
C HIS A 246 20.11 -12.91 16.29
N ILE A 247 20.11 -13.53 15.11
CA ILE A 247 21.30 -13.90 14.33
C ILE A 247 22.27 -12.72 14.11
N ASN A 248 21.75 -11.51 13.89
CA ASN A 248 22.54 -10.27 13.74
C ASN A 248 23.36 -9.87 14.99
N MET A 249 23.07 -10.45 16.16
CA MET A 249 23.81 -10.26 17.41
C MET A 249 24.85 -11.37 17.66
N LEU A 250 24.88 -12.39 16.80
CA LEU A 250 25.81 -13.52 16.84
C LEU A 250 26.94 -13.29 15.83
N LYS A 251 28.14 -13.75 16.16
CA LYS A 251 29.21 -14.02 15.18
C LYS A 251 29.73 -15.43 15.37
N GLN A 252 30.03 -16.15 14.29
CA GLN A 252 30.66 -17.46 14.39
C GLN A 252 32.03 -17.33 15.07
N TYR A 253 32.29 -18.16 16.08
CA TYR A 253 33.58 -18.17 16.76
C TYR A 253 34.58 -19.01 15.95
N HIS A 254 35.60 -18.35 15.38
CA HIS A 254 36.70 -19.00 14.69
C HIS A 254 37.87 -19.18 15.65
N SER A 255 38.02 -20.39 16.21
CA SER A 255 39.20 -20.75 17.00
C SER A 255 40.35 -21.19 16.08
N PRO A 256 41.55 -20.58 16.16
CA PRO A 256 42.72 -21.03 15.40
C PRO A 256 43.24 -22.43 15.78
N ARG A 257 42.66 -23.08 16.80
CA ARG A 257 43.08 -24.39 17.34
C ARG A 257 42.01 -25.48 17.23
N TYR A 258 40.91 -25.25 16.51
CA TYR A 258 39.87 -26.25 16.26
C TYR A 258 39.79 -26.59 14.76
N THR A 259 40.68 -27.49 14.32
CA THR A 259 40.62 -28.09 12.99
C THR A 259 39.58 -29.21 12.94
N ALA A 260 38.31 -28.83 12.82
CA ALA A 260 37.21 -29.59 12.19
C ALA A 260 37.11 -31.12 12.45
N HIS A 261 37.48 -31.60 13.62
CA HIS A 261 37.20 -32.96 14.11
C HIS A 261 36.69 -32.88 15.56
N ASP A 262 35.96 -33.92 15.97
CA ASP A 262 35.36 -34.11 17.29
C ASP A 262 34.25 -33.12 17.68
N GLY A 263 33.04 -33.36 17.17
CA GLY A 263 31.75 -33.34 17.91
C GLY A 263 31.34 -32.13 18.77
N ALA A 264 32.12 -31.05 18.79
CA ALA A 264 31.93 -29.92 19.68
C ALA A 264 30.72 -29.08 19.24
N PRO A 265 29.88 -28.62 20.18
CA PRO A 265 28.68 -27.85 19.83
C PRO A 265 29.07 -26.48 19.26
N PRO A 266 28.29 -25.95 18.30
CA PRO A 266 28.63 -24.70 17.62
C PRO A 266 28.74 -23.53 18.59
N SER A 267 29.87 -22.81 18.51
CA SER A 267 30.18 -21.67 19.36
C SER A 267 30.08 -20.34 18.61
N VAL A 268 29.53 -19.32 19.28
CA VAL A 268 29.31 -17.97 18.77
C VAL A 268 29.76 -16.91 19.76
N CYS A 269 30.29 -15.79 19.25
CA CYS A 269 30.48 -14.58 20.04
C CYS A 269 29.16 -13.81 20.10
N LEU A 270 28.81 -13.27 21.26
CA LEU A 270 27.65 -12.39 21.41
C LEU A 270 28.06 -10.93 21.38
N ARG A 271 27.29 -10.09 20.68
CA ARG A 271 27.42 -8.64 20.81
C ARG A 271 27.17 -8.24 22.27
N SER A 272 28.12 -7.46 22.80
CA SER A 272 27.97 -6.79 24.07
C SER A 272 27.19 -5.51 23.85
N ASP A 273 25.98 -5.49 24.39
CA ASP A 273 25.20 -4.29 24.59
C ASP A 273 25.94 -3.44 25.64
N CYS A 274 26.65 -2.38 25.22
CA CYS A 274 27.14 -1.35 26.13
C CYS A 274 25.93 -0.55 26.60
N GLY A 275 25.53 -0.74 27.86
CA GLY A 275 24.55 0.09 28.58
C GLY A 275 25.26 1.00 29.56
#